data_AF-A0A5N6Q073-F1
#
_entry.id   AF-A0A5N6Q073-F1
#
_cell.length_a   1.000
_cell.length_b   1.000
_cell.length_c   1.000
_cell.angle_alpha   90.00
_cell.angle_beta   90.00
_cell.angle_gamma   90.00
#
_symmetry.space_group_name_H-M   'P 1'
#
loop_
_entity.id
_entity.type
_entity.pdbx_description
1 polymer ?
#
loop_
_entity_poly.entity_id
_entity_poly.type
_entity_poly.pdbx_seq_one_letter_code
_entity_poly.pdbx_strand_id
1 'polypeptide(L)'
;MPAGTGFSYAETQEGWVSSDTILAANYKDFIKKFLSDNPKLLGNPLYISGVSYSAIIVPKVTLELYEGNERGDQPAVNIQGYILCSPLTNKFMDFNSRLEYAHRMALISDDIYQSAINNCNGNYVDTMRANSACRESLQGYEKCTSLISFDNILEPVSDDSKYAVRQFPLLKAIYVDIRTFAHQKSCWYLGVDLMSIP
;
A
#
# COMPACT_ATOMS: atom_id res chain seq x y z
N MET A 1 1.84 17.57 -7.24
CA MET A 1 0.80 16.54 -7.51
C MET A 1 0.50 16.54 -9.00
N PRO A 2 0.12 15.40 -9.63
CA PRO A 2 -0.28 15.43 -11.03
C PRO A 2 -1.54 16.28 -11.22
N ALA A 3 -1.70 16.85 -12.40
CA ALA A 3 -2.96 17.46 -12.81
C ALA A 3 -4.10 16.42 -12.69
N GLY A 4 -5.26 16.86 -12.21
CA GLY A 4 -6.42 16.01 -11.91
C GLY A 4 -6.49 15.51 -10.47
N THR A 5 -5.48 15.77 -9.62
CA THR A 5 -5.57 15.41 -8.19
C THR A 5 -6.07 16.58 -7.35
N GLY A 6 -7.27 16.44 -6.79
CA GLY A 6 -7.92 17.47 -5.98
C GLY A 6 -8.14 18.76 -6.79
N PHE A 7 -7.53 19.86 -6.34
CA PHE A 7 -7.59 21.16 -7.05
C PHE A 7 -6.45 21.37 -8.06
N SER A 8 -5.53 20.42 -8.22
CA SER A 8 -4.44 20.54 -9.20
C SER A 8 -4.99 20.33 -10.61
N TYR A 9 -4.75 21.26 -11.53
CA TYR A 9 -5.22 21.16 -12.92
C TYR A 9 -4.13 21.60 -13.91
N ALA A 10 -4.29 21.24 -15.18
CA ALA A 10 -3.48 21.72 -16.29
C ALA A 10 -4.38 22.37 -17.35
N GLU A 11 -3.90 23.47 -17.94
CA GLU A 11 -4.62 24.20 -18.99
C GLU A 11 -4.44 23.55 -20.36
N THR A 12 -3.33 22.82 -20.57
CA THR A 12 -3.00 22.16 -21.83
C THR A 12 -3.14 20.64 -21.70
N GLN A 13 -3.42 19.98 -22.82
CA GLN A 13 -3.57 18.52 -22.88
C GLN A 13 -2.29 17.79 -22.45
N GLU A 14 -1.13 18.34 -22.81
CA GLU A 14 0.19 17.79 -22.47
C GLU A 14 0.42 17.81 -20.95
N GLY A 15 -0.11 18.81 -20.24
CA GLY A 15 0.02 18.91 -18.79
C GLY A 15 -0.77 17.85 -18.01
N TRP A 16 -1.69 17.14 -18.66
CA TRP A 16 -2.41 15.99 -18.09
C TRP A 16 -1.61 14.68 -18.19
N VAL A 17 -0.56 14.63 -19.01
CA VAL A 17 0.31 13.46 -19.10
C VAL A 17 1.11 13.33 -17.80
N SER A 18 1.07 12.15 -17.20
CA SER A 18 1.79 11.87 -15.96
C SER A 18 2.64 10.60 -16.07
N SER A 19 3.80 10.66 -15.43
CA SER A 19 4.70 9.53 -15.21
C SER A 19 5.47 9.80 -13.92
N ASP A 20 6.13 8.79 -13.36
CA ASP A 20 6.93 9.00 -12.15
C ASP A 20 8.03 10.06 -12.34
N THR A 21 8.62 10.11 -13.54
CA THR A 21 9.67 11.09 -13.88
C THR A 21 9.10 12.50 -14.00
N ILE A 22 7.95 12.64 -14.67
CA ILE A 22 7.25 13.93 -14.78
C ILE A 22 6.81 14.42 -13.39
N LEU A 23 6.29 13.52 -12.56
CA LEU A 23 5.92 13.84 -11.19
C LEU A 23 7.12 14.32 -10.37
N ALA A 24 8.24 13.61 -10.44
CA ALA A 24 9.45 14.01 -9.72
C ALA A 24 9.93 15.40 -10.15
N ALA A 25 9.94 15.69 -11.45
CA ALA A 25 10.27 17.00 -11.99
C ALA A 25 9.29 18.09 -11.49
N ASN A 26 7.99 17.84 -11.57
CA ASN A 26 6.97 18.80 -11.13
C ASN A 26 7.04 19.07 -9.62
N TYR A 27 7.33 18.07 -8.79
CA TYR A 27 7.52 18.26 -7.35
C TYR A 27 8.77 19.06 -7.03
N LYS A 28 9.89 18.78 -7.72
CA LYS A 28 11.11 19.57 -7.61
C LYS A 28 10.84 21.04 -7.94
N ASP A 29 10.20 21.30 -9.07
CA ASP A 29 9.91 22.68 -9.52
C ASP A 29 8.95 23.39 -8.55
N PHE A 30 7.94 22.68 -8.05
CA PHE A 30 7.06 23.20 -7.01
C PHE A 30 7.83 23.57 -5.74
N ILE A 31 8.70 22.70 -5.21
CA ILE A 31 9.47 22.96 -4.00
C ILE A 31 10.37 24.18 -4.19
N LYS A 32 11.09 24.26 -5.30
CA LYS A 32 11.98 25.38 -5.61
C LYS A 32 11.21 26.69 -5.76
N LYS A 33 10.06 26.67 -6.44
CA LYS A 33 9.20 27.84 -6.61
C LYS A 33 8.60 28.28 -5.28
N PHE A 34 8.07 27.35 -4.49
CA PHE A 34 7.52 27.61 -3.17
C PHE A 34 8.55 28.27 -2.25
N LEU A 35 9.79 27.78 -2.23
CA LEU A 35 10.85 28.36 -1.40
C LEU A 35 11.38 29.70 -1.93
N SER A 36 11.37 29.90 -3.25
CA SER A 36 11.67 31.21 -3.85
C SER A 36 10.63 32.26 -3.44
N ASP A 37 9.36 31.87 -3.38
CA ASP A 37 8.25 32.74 -2.96
C ASP A 37 8.19 32.90 -1.42
N ASN A 38 8.87 32.03 -0.67
CA ASN A 38 8.92 32.01 0.80
C ASN A 38 10.36 31.97 1.33
N PRO A 39 11.21 32.98 1.04
CA PRO A 39 12.65 32.92 1.29
C PRO A 39 13.02 32.75 2.77
N LYS A 40 12.13 33.15 3.69
CA LYS A 40 12.27 32.94 5.14
C LYS A 40 12.38 31.45 5.54
N LEU A 41 11.97 30.53 4.67
CA LEU A 41 12.02 29.08 4.90
C LEU A 41 13.30 28.43 4.35
N LEU A 42 14.12 29.14 3.57
CA LEU A 42 15.28 28.56 2.88
C LEU A 42 16.33 27.94 3.82
N GLY A 43 16.54 28.55 4.99
CA GLY A 43 17.46 28.03 5.99
C GLY A 43 16.93 26.82 6.77
N ASN A 44 15.63 26.53 6.68
CA ASN A 44 15.01 25.48 7.49
C ASN A 44 15.41 24.09 6.97
N PRO A 45 15.65 23.14 7.89
CA PRO A 45 15.72 21.72 7.55
C PRO A 45 14.52 21.26 6.70
N LEU A 46 14.79 20.70 5.53
CA LEU A 46 13.79 20.12 4.65
C LEU A 46 13.79 18.59 4.81
N TYR A 47 12.63 18.05 5.18
CA TYR A 47 12.33 16.63 5.12
C TYR A 47 11.19 16.40 4.14
N ILE A 48 11.32 15.38 3.28
CA ILE A 48 10.29 15.03 2.30
C ILE A 48 9.65 13.71 2.73
N SER A 49 8.35 13.70 2.97
CA SER A 49 7.64 12.50 3.39
C SER A 49 6.64 12.02 2.36
N GLY A 50 6.45 10.70 2.27
CA GLY A 50 5.46 10.08 1.38
C GLY A 50 4.79 8.86 2.00
N VAL A 51 3.55 8.62 1.60
CA VAL A 51 2.76 7.43 1.93
C VAL A 51 2.41 6.64 0.66
N SER A 52 2.34 5.31 0.77
CA SER A 52 1.85 4.43 -0.30
C SER A 52 2.65 4.65 -1.61
N TYR A 53 1.97 4.92 -2.74
CA TYR A 53 2.61 5.11 -4.04
C TYR A 53 3.60 6.28 -4.08
N SER A 54 3.38 7.32 -3.27
CA SER A 54 4.30 8.47 -3.25
C SER A 54 5.71 8.10 -2.77
N ALA A 55 5.89 6.93 -2.15
CA ALA A 55 7.20 6.37 -1.83
C ALA A 55 8.05 6.01 -3.05
N ILE A 56 7.47 5.88 -4.25
CA ILE A 56 8.22 5.80 -5.52
C ILE A 56 8.75 7.18 -5.94
N ILE A 57 8.02 8.24 -5.61
CA ILE A 57 8.27 9.61 -6.06
C ILE A 57 9.21 10.35 -5.12
N VAL A 58 9.01 10.22 -3.81
CA VAL A 58 9.77 10.94 -2.78
C VAL A 58 11.28 10.74 -2.87
N PRO A 59 11.80 9.50 -3.03
CA PRO A 59 13.24 9.29 -3.23
C PRO A 59 13.75 9.96 -4.50
N LYS A 60 12.99 9.92 -5.60
CA LYS A 60 13.36 10.57 -6.88
C LYS A 60 13.44 12.09 -6.73
N VAL A 61 12.45 12.72 -6.10
CA VAL A 61 12.45 14.17 -5.85
C VAL A 61 13.60 14.56 -4.94
N THR A 62 13.86 13.78 -3.89
CA THR A 62 14.95 14.06 -2.96
C THR A 62 16.31 14.00 -3.66
N LEU A 63 16.52 12.99 -4.51
CA LEU A 63 17.72 12.87 -5.32
C LEU A 63 17.90 14.05 -6.28
N GLU A 64 16.85 14.41 -7.02
CA GLU A 64 16.86 15.52 -7.96
C GLU A 64 17.19 16.88 -7.29
N LEU A 65 16.67 17.13 -6.09
CA LEU A 65 16.98 18.33 -5.32
C LEU A 65 18.43 18.30 -4.78
N TYR A 66 18.88 17.13 -4.32
CA TYR A 66 20.25 16.94 -3.83
C TYR A 66 21.26 17.19 -4.95
N GLU A 67 21.09 16.54 -6.10
CA GLU A 67 21.94 16.76 -7.28
C GLU A 67 21.80 18.19 -7.82
N GLY A 68 20.62 18.80 -7.69
CA GLY A 68 20.42 20.21 -8.02
C GLY A 68 21.28 21.14 -7.18
N ASN A 69 21.38 20.89 -5.88
CA ASN A 69 22.29 21.64 -5.02
C ASN A 69 23.76 21.48 -5.47
N GLU A 70 24.18 20.25 -5.80
CA GLU A 70 25.54 19.96 -6.29
C GLU A 70 25.85 20.67 -7.62
N ARG A 71 24.85 20.80 -8.51
CA ARG A 71 24.96 21.56 -9.76
C ARG A 71 24.96 23.09 -9.55
N GLY A 72 24.65 23.57 -8.34
CA GLY A 72 24.51 24.99 -8.02
C GLY A 72 23.15 25.58 -8.39
N ASP A 73 22.14 24.75 -8.63
CA ASP A 73 20.79 25.18 -8.95
C ASP A 73 20.21 26.02 -7.81
N GLN A 74 19.63 27.19 -8.12
CA GLN A 74 19.01 28.07 -7.11
C GLN A 74 17.48 27.91 -7.07
N PRO A 75 16.85 28.09 -5.88
CA PRO A 75 17.50 28.23 -4.58
C PRO A 75 18.05 26.89 -4.08
N ALA A 76 19.20 26.91 -3.41
CA ALA A 76 19.72 25.74 -2.71
C ALA A 76 18.79 25.36 -1.54
N VAL A 77 18.55 24.06 -1.37
CA VAL A 77 17.64 23.52 -0.35
C VAL A 77 18.40 22.79 0.75
N ASN A 78 18.07 23.07 2.01
CA ASN A 78 18.69 22.41 3.17
C ASN A 78 18.09 21.01 3.43
N ILE A 79 18.35 20.05 2.53
CA ILE A 79 17.79 18.70 2.60
C ILE A 79 18.44 17.91 3.73
N GLN A 80 17.64 17.38 4.66
CA GLN A 80 18.10 16.54 5.77
C GLN A 80 17.72 15.06 5.60
N GLY A 81 16.71 14.76 4.79
CA GLY A 81 16.33 13.38 4.49
C GLY A 81 14.89 13.24 4.00
N TYR A 82 14.44 11.99 3.90
CA TYR A 82 13.08 11.66 3.53
C TYR A 82 12.50 10.55 4.42
N ILE A 83 11.18 10.49 4.52
CA ILE A 83 10.44 9.53 5.36
C ILE A 83 9.39 8.83 4.50
N LEU A 84 9.33 7.50 4.58
CA LEU A 84 8.38 6.71 3.82
C LEU A 84 7.45 5.94 4.77
N CYS A 85 6.14 6.10 4.61
CA CYS A 85 5.11 5.48 5.45
C CYS A 85 4.30 4.47 4.62
N SER A 86 4.21 3.22 5.07
CA SER A 86 3.55 2.12 4.33
C SER A 86 3.88 2.11 2.82
N PRO A 87 5.18 2.09 2.46
CA PRO A 87 5.61 2.42 1.12
C PRO A 87 5.36 1.32 0.10
N LEU A 88 5.08 1.71 -1.14
CA LEU A 88 5.44 0.90 -2.28
C LEU A 88 6.91 1.17 -2.63
N THR A 89 7.74 0.12 -2.61
CA THR A 89 9.18 0.18 -2.91
C THR A 89 9.54 -0.67 -4.12
N ASN A 90 9.09 -1.92 -4.14
CA ASN A 90 9.29 -2.87 -5.22
C ASN A 90 7.99 -3.65 -5.39
N LYS A 91 7.26 -3.37 -6.47
CA LYS A 91 5.96 -4.01 -6.75
C LYS A 91 6.05 -5.53 -6.60
N PHE A 92 7.03 -6.17 -7.22
CA PHE A 92 7.14 -7.62 -7.17
C PHE A 92 7.30 -8.12 -5.73
N MET A 93 8.26 -7.58 -4.98
CA MET A 93 8.49 -8.03 -3.60
C MET A 93 7.33 -7.66 -2.67
N ASP A 94 6.85 -6.41 -2.72
CA ASP A 94 5.81 -5.90 -1.83
C ASP A 94 4.50 -6.68 -2.01
N PHE A 95 4.10 -6.96 -3.25
CA PHE A 95 2.88 -7.75 -3.50
C PHE A 95 3.07 -9.23 -3.15
N ASN A 96 4.24 -9.83 -3.41
CA ASN A 96 4.50 -11.23 -3.06
C ASN A 96 4.56 -11.48 -1.55
N SER A 97 5.05 -10.50 -0.79
CA SER A 97 5.13 -10.59 0.68
C SER A 97 3.74 -10.75 1.35
N ARG A 98 2.66 -10.40 0.64
CA ARG A 98 1.29 -10.47 1.17
C ARG A 98 0.82 -11.88 1.49
N LEU A 99 1.29 -12.89 0.73
CA LEU A 99 0.96 -14.29 1.01
C LEU A 99 1.52 -14.70 2.39
N GLU A 100 2.79 -14.40 2.64
CA GLU A 100 3.43 -14.68 3.93
C GLU A 100 2.81 -13.84 5.06
N TYR A 101 2.52 -12.56 4.81
CA TYR A 101 1.82 -11.70 5.76
C TYR A 101 0.46 -12.30 6.16
N ALA A 102 -0.34 -12.74 5.18
CA ALA A 102 -1.64 -13.35 5.44
C ALA A 102 -1.52 -14.63 6.28
N HIS A 103 -0.51 -15.45 6.02
CA HIS A 103 -0.22 -16.64 6.83
C HIS A 103 0.14 -16.27 8.27
N ARG A 104 1.07 -15.32 8.46
CA ARG A 104 1.53 -14.88 9.78
C ARG A 104 0.45 -14.19 10.61
N MET A 105 -0.53 -13.57 9.93
CA MET A 105 -1.70 -12.96 10.56
C MET A 105 -2.89 -13.93 10.70
N ALA A 106 -2.67 -15.23 10.46
CA ALA A 106 -3.67 -16.30 10.57
C ALA A 106 -4.89 -16.11 9.64
N LEU A 107 -4.74 -15.39 8.54
CA LEU A 107 -5.78 -15.14 7.53
C LEU A 107 -5.91 -16.29 6.51
N ILE A 108 -4.93 -17.19 6.48
CA ILE A 108 -4.92 -18.43 5.69
C ILE A 108 -4.33 -19.57 6.54
N SER A 109 -4.74 -20.81 6.25
CA SER A 109 -4.17 -22.01 6.88
C SER A 109 -2.79 -22.37 6.32
N ASP A 110 -2.07 -23.21 7.07
CA ASP A 110 -0.79 -23.80 6.65
C ASP A 110 -0.93 -24.53 5.30
N ASP A 111 -2.02 -25.28 5.08
CA ASP A 111 -2.25 -26.01 3.83
C ASP A 111 -2.31 -25.07 2.63
N ILE A 112 -3.03 -23.94 2.75
CA ILE A 112 -3.12 -22.94 1.68
C ILE A 112 -1.74 -22.31 1.44
N TYR A 113 -1.04 -21.94 2.50
CA TYR A 113 0.29 -21.33 2.41
C TYR A 113 1.29 -22.28 1.73
N GLN A 114 1.42 -23.51 2.23
CA GLN A 114 2.34 -24.52 1.70
C GLN A 114 2.02 -24.90 0.25
N SER A 115 0.74 -25.01 -0.11
CA SER A 115 0.33 -25.25 -1.50
C SER A 115 0.82 -24.13 -2.42
N ALA A 116 0.69 -22.87 -2.01
CA ALA A 116 1.17 -21.74 -2.80
C ALA A 116 2.71 -21.70 -2.89
N ILE A 117 3.42 -21.90 -1.78
CA ILE A 117 4.91 -21.97 -1.77
C ILE A 117 5.41 -23.03 -2.76
N ASN A 118 4.82 -24.23 -2.75
CA ASN A 118 5.29 -25.36 -3.54
C ASN A 118 4.99 -25.22 -5.04
N ASN A 119 3.90 -24.53 -5.40
CA ASN A 119 3.44 -24.49 -6.79
C ASN A 119 3.79 -23.19 -7.54
N CYS A 120 4.06 -22.09 -6.83
CA CYS A 120 4.19 -20.75 -7.43
C CYS A 120 5.62 -20.19 -7.48
N ASN A 121 6.63 -20.88 -6.93
CA ASN A 121 8.05 -20.49 -7.02
C ASN A 121 8.33 -19.02 -6.65
N GLY A 122 7.68 -18.51 -5.60
CA GLY A 122 7.88 -17.12 -5.14
C GLY A 122 7.18 -16.05 -5.97
N ASN A 123 6.34 -16.42 -6.94
CA ASN A 123 5.51 -15.48 -7.71
C ASN A 123 4.02 -15.79 -7.54
N TYR A 124 3.40 -15.08 -6.60
CA TYR A 124 2.00 -15.20 -6.19
C TYR A 124 1.12 -14.10 -6.79
N VAL A 125 1.68 -13.24 -7.64
CA VAL A 125 1.04 -11.99 -8.09
C VAL A 125 0.83 -11.95 -9.60
N ASP A 126 1.72 -12.57 -10.38
CA ASP A 126 1.59 -12.68 -11.84
C ASP A 126 0.86 -13.99 -12.20
N THR A 127 -0.45 -13.96 -12.10
CA THR A 127 -1.31 -15.11 -12.42
C THR A 127 -1.42 -15.39 -13.92
N MET A 128 -1.05 -14.43 -14.78
CA MET A 128 -1.08 -14.61 -16.24
C MET A 128 0.04 -15.52 -16.74
N ARG A 129 1.19 -15.52 -16.06
CA ARG A 129 2.32 -16.41 -16.35
C ARG A 129 2.37 -17.65 -15.47
N ALA A 130 1.44 -17.76 -14.51
CA ALA A 130 1.35 -18.89 -13.61
C ALA A 130 0.84 -20.16 -14.30
N ASN A 131 1.41 -21.31 -13.94
CA ASN A 131 0.88 -22.62 -14.34
C ASN A 131 -0.49 -22.88 -13.67
N SER A 132 -1.21 -23.91 -14.11
CA SER A 132 -2.52 -24.25 -13.53
C SER A 132 -2.44 -24.55 -12.02
N ALA A 133 -1.41 -25.29 -11.59
CA ALA A 133 -1.23 -25.67 -10.18
C ALA A 133 -1.05 -24.46 -9.24
N CYS A 134 -0.31 -23.43 -9.68
CA CYS A 134 -0.14 -22.20 -8.94
C CYS A 134 -1.45 -21.42 -8.87
N ARG A 135 -2.16 -21.25 -10.00
CA ARG A 135 -3.46 -20.56 -10.02
C ARG A 135 -4.46 -21.24 -9.09
N GLU A 136 -4.54 -22.57 -9.12
CA GLU A 136 -5.39 -23.33 -8.21
C GLU A 136 -4.98 -23.14 -6.74
N SER A 137 -3.67 -23.15 -6.44
CA SER A 137 -3.16 -22.92 -5.09
C SER A 137 -3.50 -21.52 -4.55
N LEU A 138 -3.56 -20.50 -5.41
CA LEU A 138 -3.87 -19.12 -5.02
C LEU A 138 -5.37 -18.88 -4.80
N GLN A 139 -6.27 -19.72 -5.33
CA GLN A 139 -7.71 -19.57 -5.11
C GLN A 139 -8.09 -19.58 -3.62
N GLY A 140 -7.42 -20.43 -2.83
CA GLY A 140 -7.63 -20.48 -1.38
C GLY A 140 -7.28 -19.14 -0.71
N TYR A 141 -6.12 -18.58 -1.05
CA TYR A 141 -5.68 -17.28 -0.56
C TYR A 141 -6.63 -16.16 -0.96
N GLU A 142 -7.01 -16.08 -2.24
CA GLU A 142 -7.94 -15.07 -2.76
C GLU A 142 -9.28 -15.15 -2.03
N LYS A 143 -9.83 -16.36 -1.87
CA LYS A 143 -11.11 -16.57 -1.20
C LYS A 143 -11.06 -16.11 0.26
N CYS A 144 -9.99 -16.44 0.99
CA CYS A 144 -9.86 -16.09 2.41
C CYS A 144 -9.60 -14.60 2.63
N THR A 145 -8.93 -13.92 1.69
CA THR A 145 -8.57 -12.50 1.82
C THR A 145 -9.57 -11.54 1.15
N SER A 146 -10.53 -12.05 0.39
CA SER A 146 -11.49 -11.25 -0.40
C SER A 146 -12.34 -10.24 0.39
N LEU A 147 -12.60 -10.50 1.67
CA LEU A 147 -13.41 -9.64 2.55
C LEU A 147 -12.59 -8.99 3.66
N ILE A 148 -11.28 -8.92 3.49
CA ILE A 148 -10.36 -8.28 4.44
C ILE A 148 -10.00 -6.91 3.88
N SER A 149 -10.11 -5.88 4.73
CA SER A 149 -9.67 -4.55 4.36
C SER A 149 -8.17 -4.56 4.10
N PHE A 150 -7.79 -4.10 2.91
CA PHE A 150 -6.40 -4.06 2.48
C PHE A 150 -5.58 -3.04 3.29
N ASP A 151 -6.20 -1.94 3.70
CA ASP A 151 -5.53 -0.88 4.44
C ASP A 151 -5.36 -1.23 5.93
N ASN A 152 -6.31 -1.97 6.51
CA ASN A 152 -6.26 -2.41 7.90
C ASN A 152 -7.10 -3.67 8.11
N ILE A 153 -6.44 -4.80 8.38
CA ILE A 153 -7.08 -6.11 8.53
C ILE A 153 -8.07 -6.22 9.70
N LEU A 154 -8.05 -5.26 10.64
CA LEU A 154 -8.96 -5.23 11.79
C LEU A 154 -10.22 -4.40 11.53
N GLU A 155 -10.23 -3.61 10.46
CA GLU A 155 -11.36 -2.76 10.09
C GLU A 155 -12.31 -3.51 9.14
N PRO A 156 -13.62 -3.24 9.22
CA PRO A 156 -14.56 -3.76 8.25
C PRO A 156 -14.25 -3.21 6.86
N VAL A 157 -14.48 -4.02 5.82
CA VAL A 157 -14.47 -3.52 4.44
C VAL A 157 -15.60 -2.49 4.30
N SER A 158 -15.28 -1.32 3.78
CA SER A 158 -16.28 -0.30 3.46
C SER A 158 -17.20 -0.83 2.37
N ASP A 159 -18.48 -1.04 2.73
CA ASP A 159 -19.53 -1.38 1.76
C ASP A 159 -19.95 -0.06 1.08
N ASP A 160 -19.32 0.28 -0.06
CA ASP A 160 -19.71 1.43 -0.90
C ASP A 160 -21.19 1.35 -1.36
N SER A 161 -21.89 0.24 -1.08
CA SER A 161 -23.31 0.10 -1.34
C SER A 161 -24.25 0.62 -0.23
N LYS A 162 -23.77 1.11 0.93
CA LYS A 162 -24.68 1.38 2.07
C LYS A 162 -24.36 2.61 2.93
N TYR A 163 -25.04 3.71 2.60
CA TYR A 163 -25.71 4.60 3.58
C TYR A 163 -26.81 3.87 4.40
N ALA A 164 -26.75 2.55 4.58
CA ALA A 164 -27.71 1.81 5.38
C ALA A 164 -27.21 1.75 6.83
N VAL A 165 -27.67 2.73 7.60
CA VAL A 165 -27.65 2.75 9.06
C VAL A 165 -28.04 1.36 9.60
N ARG A 166 -27.06 0.66 10.17
CA ARG A 166 -27.30 -0.20 11.35
C ARG A 166 -26.24 0.13 12.38
N GLN A 167 -26.62 1.08 13.22
CA GLN A 167 -25.98 1.37 14.49
C GLN A 167 -25.95 0.09 15.33
N PHE A 168 -24.78 -0.54 15.44
CA PHE A 168 -24.49 -1.48 16.52
C PHE A 168 -23.59 -0.76 17.52
N PRO A 169 -23.98 -0.68 18.80
CA PRO A 169 -23.28 0.15 19.77
C PRO A 169 -21.87 -0.39 20.04
N LEU A 170 -20.96 0.57 20.22
CA LEU A 170 -19.60 0.41 20.76
C LEU A 170 -19.61 -0.51 21.99
N LEU A 171 -18.57 -1.35 22.09
CA LEU A 171 -18.34 -2.47 23.02
C LEU A 171 -18.91 -3.82 22.57
N LYS A 172 -18.14 -4.50 21.73
CA LYS A 172 -17.80 -5.93 21.92
C LYS A 172 -16.55 -6.26 21.12
N ALA A 173 -15.57 -6.84 21.82
CA ALA A 173 -14.38 -7.43 21.26
C ALA A 173 -14.70 -8.32 20.05
N ILE A 174 -13.81 -8.32 19.07
CA ILE A 174 -13.57 -9.38 18.06
C ILE A 174 -14.78 -10.30 17.90
N TYR A 175 -15.81 -9.81 17.21
CA TYR A 175 -16.93 -10.65 16.79
C TYR A 175 -17.20 -10.37 15.33
N VAL A 176 -16.34 -10.94 14.49
CA VAL A 176 -16.64 -11.12 13.08
C VAL A 176 -17.77 -12.16 13.01
N ASP A 177 -18.87 -11.83 12.34
CA ASP A 177 -20.13 -12.60 12.33
C ASP A 177 -19.94 -14.07 11.90
N ILE A 178 -20.07 -15.00 12.86
CA ILE A 178 -19.98 -16.46 12.71
C ILE A 178 -20.88 -17.04 11.59
N ARG A 179 -21.92 -16.35 11.12
CA ARG A 179 -22.78 -16.89 10.05
C ARG A 179 -22.12 -16.86 8.67
N THR A 180 -21.15 -15.99 8.46
CA THR A 180 -20.27 -16.02 7.28
C THR A 180 -19.16 -17.09 7.44
N PHE A 181 -18.88 -17.56 8.67
CA PHE A 181 -17.77 -18.48 9.00
C PHE A 181 -18.00 -19.96 8.67
N ALA A 182 -19.25 -20.41 8.56
CA ALA A 182 -19.54 -21.85 8.42
C ALA A 182 -19.04 -22.47 7.09
N HIS A 183 -18.74 -21.65 6.06
CA HIS A 183 -18.33 -22.11 4.73
C HIS A 183 -16.82 -22.03 4.42
N GLN A 184 -15.97 -21.67 5.39
CA GLN A 184 -14.52 -21.49 5.20
C GLN A 184 -13.69 -22.03 6.37
N LYS A 185 -13.81 -23.34 6.65
CA LYS A 185 -12.96 -24.02 7.65
C LYS A 185 -11.45 -23.91 7.36
N SER A 186 -11.06 -23.65 6.10
CA SER A 186 -9.67 -23.60 5.66
C SER A 186 -9.01 -22.21 5.78
N CYS A 187 -9.74 -21.16 6.16
CA CYS A 187 -9.23 -19.78 6.17
C CYS A 187 -8.67 -19.32 7.52
N TRP A 188 -8.80 -20.10 8.58
CA TRP A 188 -8.39 -19.68 9.92
C TRP A 188 -7.66 -20.80 10.65
N TYR A 189 -6.57 -20.44 11.33
CA TYR A 189 -5.94 -21.26 12.35
C TYR A 189 -6.36 -20.74 13.73
N LEU A 190 -7.64 -20.86 14.07
CA LEU A 190 -8.05 -20.87 15.48
C LEU A 190 -7.97 -22.32 15.95
N GLY A 191 -6.74 -22.77 16.21
CA GLY A 191 -6.47 -23.92 17.05
C GLY A 191 -6.91 -23.62 18.48
N VAL A 192 -8.22 -23.58 18.70
CA VAL A 192 -8.80 -23.72 20.03
C VAL A 192 -9.62 -24.99 19.99
N ASP A 193 -8.94 -26.12 20.19
CA ASP A 193 -9.56 -27.26 20.86
C ASP A 193 -9.98 -26.79 22.26
N LEU A 194 -11.13 -26.13 22.34
CA LEU A 194 -11.82 -25.96 23.61
C LEU A 194 -12.38 -27.32 24.00
N MET A 195 -11.78 -27.84 25.07
CA MET A 195 -12.24 -28.96 25.92
C MET A 195 -11.78 -30.36 25.51
N SER A 196 -10.67 -30.78 26.13
CA SER A 196 -10.68 -31.93 27.03
C SER A 196 -9.50 -31.82 28.00
N ILE A 197 -9.68 -31.08 29.09
CA ILE A 197 -8.89 -31.26 30.32
C ILE A 197 -9.89 -31.81 31.35
N PRO A 198 -9.59 -32.95 32.01
CA PRO A 198 -10.46 -33.57 33.00
C PRO A 198 -10.69 -32.70 34.25
#